data_AF-A0A482RAQ1-F1
#
_entry.id   AF-A0A482RAQ1-F1
#
_cell.length_a   1.000
_cell.length_b   1.000
_cell.length_c   1.000
_cell.angle_alpha   90.00
_cell.angle_beta   90.00
_cell.angle_gamma   90.00
#
_symmetry.space_group_name_H-M   'P 1'
#
loop_
_entity.id
_entity.type
_entity.pdbx_description
1 polymer ?
#
loop_
_entity_poly.entity_id
_entity_poly.type
_entity_poly.pdbx_seq_one_letter_code
_entity_poly.pdbx_strand_id
1 'polypeptide(L)'
;VIALKELSIRGDIRTTVEYLVHMMESRDFRQNRISTAWLDARISRKVVAAKPDPLLVAMVGAVWRAHLACEARRAEYVALCERGQYPPPALLSNDDAIELIYDNTKFMLSTTRAGPNMIVLTCNDSSVAVEFRQLSDGGLLLLLGGRSHVAYAQEEASGLRLVLDGATCQFSNEYDPTQLRAVLSGKLARYLVESGVHLPAGAAYAEVEVMKMYMPLTVPESGVITLVKSEGSVLEPGELIARLALDDPSKVHRAELFRGSLPAWPLALPQAVDTLHTPGATPGVTPTPTPTPTPTPGASPAGALGVDRYLRRWHTVVKSAIRTLQHAMHGFTVPHAMLDAAWSDFDAAYSAPELPCLELEEALSVLASRLPQRVAAALYAHIQEYKATFQRALQALADGVARGEKYTPTTLLAGLPEFTVATVRSVLDAHETTLASAAAADATLAREVTAFAALALPLREWYGRYVHGVAGARRAALCQLLMEDLAVERLFGEGRRQEDVVADLRAAAGASSDALGRVYETMRGHANLKLRNATVMACLSRVAEEMEVAKEASSRASPDASTAHGDSGSGSGSGSGSGALGCWWLISIWRASSVTSAYATPRSSASACSSGRKARSSVAAARLCG
;
A
#
# COMPACT_ATOMS: atom_id res chain seq x y z
N VAL A 1 29.63 13.21 18.19
CA VAL A 1 28.18 13.48 17.99
C VAL A 1 27.63 12.65 16.84
N ILE A 2 28.16 12.78 15.61
CA ILE A 2 27.66 12.01 14.44
C ILE A 2 27.66 10.50 14.70
N ALA A 3 28.77 9.94 15.18
CA ALA A 3 28.85 8.51 15.54
C ALA A 3 27.81 8.05 16.58
N LEU A 4 27.39 8.92 17.51
CA LEU A 4 26.33 8.60 18.47
C LEU A 4 24.93 8.68 17.85
N LYS A 5 24.73 9.53 16.85
CA LYS A 5 23.47 9.60 16.09
C LYS A 5 23.28 8.40 15.17
N GLU A 6 24.38 7.82 14.69
CA GLU A 6 24.38 6.60 13.87
C GLU A 6 24.36 5.32 14.72
N LEU A 7 24.55 5.44 16.04
CA LEU A 7 24.55 4.31 16.96
C LEU A 7 23.12 3.90 17.33
N SER A 8 22.65 2.80 16.73
CA SER A 8 21.39 2.15 17.09
C SER A 8 21.64 0.99 18.06
N ILE A 9 21.31 1.17 19.34
CA ILE A 9 21.30 0.08 20.33
C ILE A 9 19.85 -0.20 20.74
N ARG A 10 19.41 -1.45 20.58
CA ARG A 10 18.07 -1.90 20.89
C ARG A 10 18.12 -3.04 21.90
N GLY A 11 17.25 -3.02 22.90
CA GLY A 11 17.15 -4.05 23.92
C GLY A 11 16.18 -3.65 25.02
N ASP A 12 15.95 -4.55 25.97
CA ASP A 12 15.05 -4.29 27.10
C ASP A 12 15.59 -3.16 27.99
N ILE A 13 16.92 -3.10 28.15
CA ILE A 13 17.61 -2.07 28.92
C ILE A 13 17.73 -0.77 28.10
N ARG A 14 17.26 0.32 28.69
CA ARG A 14 17.32 1.67 28.10
C ARG A 14 18.76 2.18 28.04
N THR A 15 19.11 2.88 26.97
CA THR A 15 20.45 3.48 26.80
C THR A 15 20.40 5.00 26.98
N THR A 16 21.55 5.61 27.28
CA THR A 16 21.68 7.07 27.50
C THR A 16 22.10 7.83 26.25
N VAL A 17 22.12 7.18 25.08
CA VAL A 17 22.68 7.74 23.83
C VAL A 17 22.00 9.05 23.44
N GLU A 18 20.66 9.12 23.49
CA GLU A 18 19.89 10.33 23.18
C GLU A 18 20.27 11.51 24.09
N TYR A 19 20.39 11.24 25.39
CA TYR A 19 20.80 12.25 26.36
C TYR A 19 22.23 12.70 26.13
N LEU A 20 23.15 11.78 25.80
CA LEU A 20 24.54 12.09 25.49
C LEU A 20 24.65 12.98 24.24
N VAL A 21 23.87 12.71 23.20
CA VAL A 21 23.82 13.56 21.99
C VAL A 21 23.37 14.98 22.36
N HIS A 22 22.24 15.11 23.06
CA HIS A 22 21.73 16.41 23.51
C HIS A 22 22.70 17.13 24.47
N MET A 23 23.42 16.35 25.29
CA MET A 23 24.42 16.87 26.20
C MET A 23 25.59 17.50 25.43
N MET A 24 26.14 16.77 24.45
CA MET A 24 27.25 17.21 23.61
C MET A 24 26.88 18.38 22.67
N GLU A 25 25.61 18.48 22.27
CA GLU A 25 25.12 19.57 21.42
C GLU A 25 24.86 20.88 22.18
N SER A 26 24.77 20.82 23.52
CA SER A 26 24.52 22.01 24.33
C SER A 26 25.62 23.07 24.21
N ARG A 27 25.21 24.35 24.32
CA ARG A 27 26.13 25.49 24.27
C ARG A 27 27.20 25.40 25.36
N ASP A 28 26.83 25.01 26.57
CA ASP A 28 27.74 24.88 27.70
C ASP A 28 28.86 23.87 27.39
N PHE A 29 28.50 22.71 26.84
CA PHE A 29 29.48 21.69 26.45
C PHE A 29 30.38 22.17 25.30
N ARG A 30 29.79 22.76 24.25
CA ARG A 30 30.54 23.29 23.09
C ARG A 30 31.51 24.41 23.46
N GLN A 31 31.18 25.21 24.48
CA GLN A 31 31.99 26.34 24.95
C GLN A 31 32.88 25.97 26.13
N ASN A 32 32.96 24.68 26.49
CA ASN A 32 33.70 24.17 27.64
C ASN A 32 33.35 24.87 28.97
N ARG A 33 32.09 25.26 29.15
CA ARG A 33 31.54 25.87 30.37
C ARG A 33 30.90 24.80 31.26
N ILE A 34 31.67 23.78 31.58
CA ILE A 34 31.23 22.63 32.36
C ILE A 34 31.95 22.58 33.71
N SER A 35 31.21 22.27 34.76
CA SER A 35 31.71 22.06 36.13
C SER A 35 31.40 20.63 36.59
N THR A 36 31.99 20.19 37.70
CA THR A 36 31.70 18.87 38.29
C THR A 36 30.22 18.67 38.63
N ALA A 37 29.53 19.74 39.06
CA ALA A 37 28.09 19.73 39.36
C ALA A 37 27.17 20.00 38.14
N TRP A 38 27.72 20.16 36.93
CA TRP A 38 26.93 20.60 35.77
C TRP A 38 25.90 19.56 35.31
N LEU A 39 26.27 18.28 35.33
CA LEU A 39 25.35 17.19 34.97
C LEU A 39 24.18 17.09 35.96
N ASP A 40 24.48 17.14 37.26
CA ASP A 40 23.46 17.16 38.32
C ASP A 40 22.53 18.37 38.21
N ALA A 41 23.09 19.53 37.83
CA ALA A 41 22.32 20.74 37.57
C ALA A 41 21.42 20.62 36.33
N ARG A 42 21.76 19.80 35.32
CA ARG A 42 20.85 19.49 34.20
C ARG A 42 19.78 18.48 34.58
N ILE A 43 20.13 17.47 35.38
CA ILE A 43 19.19 16.44 35.86
C ILE A 43 18.13 17.06 36.76
N SER A 44 18.54 17.89 37.72
CA SER A 44 17.63 18.64 38.60
C SER A 44 16.70 19.58 37.84
N ARG A 45 17.19 20.20 36.76
CA ARG A 45 16.39 21.03 35.84
C ARG A 45 15.52 20.22 34.87
N LYS A 46 15.55 18.88 34.93
CA LYS A 46 14.78 17.98 34.06
C LYS A 46 14.96 18.29 32.58
N VAL A 47 16.20 18.57 32.16
CA VAL A 47 16.51 18.88 30.76
C VAL A 47 16.32 17.63 29.91
N VAL A 48 15.26 17.58 29.09
CA VAL A 48 14.94 16.47 28.18
C VAL A 48 15.49 16.74 26.78
N ALA A 49 15.83 15.68 26.04
CA ALA A 49 16.10 15.79 24.61
C ALA A 49 14.85 16.25 23.85
N ALA A 50 15.04 16.96 22.73
CA ALA A 50 13.93 17.37 21.88
C ALA A 50 13.18 16.13 21.36
N LYS A 51 11.86 16.08 21.59
CA LYS A 51 11.00 15.02 21.06
C LYS A 51 10.39 15.45 19.72
N PRO A 52 10.00 14.50 18.86
CA PRO A 52 9.24 14.80 17.65
C PRO A 52 7.85 15.40 18.00
N ASP A 53 7.19 15.94 16.99
CA ASP A 53 5.83 16.47 17.11
C ASP A 53 4.88 15.43 17.74
N PRO A 54 4.15 15.74 18.83
CA PRO A 54 3.24 14.81 19.49
C PRO A 54 2.20 14.16 18.57
N LEU A 55 1.69 14.91 17.59
CA LEU A 55 0.72 14.39 16.63
C LEU A 55 1.36 13.37 15.69
N LEU A 56 2.57 13.65 15.18
CA LEU A 56 3.36 12.68 14.42
C LEU A 56 3.63 11.40 15.24
N VAL A 57 4.04 11.55 16.50
CA VAL A 57 4.28 10.42 17.41
C VAL A 57 3.02 9.58 17.55
N ALA A 58 1.87 10.20 17.84
CA ALA A 58 0.59 9.51 17.98
C ALA A 58 0.15 8.80 16.68
N MET A 59 0.31 9.43 15.52
CA MET A 59 0.01 8.82 14.22
C MET A 59 0.86 7.57 13.98
N VAL A 60 2.18 7.66 14.19
CA VAL A 60 3.10 6.51 14.03
C VAL A 60 2.76 5.39 15.02
N GLY A 61 2.51 5.74 16.29
CA GLY A 61 2.09 4.77 17.30
C GLY A 61 0.79 4.05 16.93
N ALA A 62 -0.16 4.76 16.32
CA ALA A 62 -1.42 4.16 15.88
C ALA A 62 -1.23 3.22 14.69
N VAL A 63 -0.43 3.61 13.69
CA VAL A 63 -0.07 2.72 12.57
C VAL A 63 0.63 1.47 13.08
N TRP A 64 1.55 1.61 14.04
CA TRP A 64 2.25 0.47 14.65
C TRP A 64 1.28 -0.52 15.31
N ARG A 65 0.40 -0.03 16.21
CA ARG A 65 -0.58 -0.89 16.91
C ARG A 65 -1.56 -1.53 15.94
N ALA A 66 -2.09 -0.77 14.98
CA ALA A 66 -3.00 -1.29 13.96
C ALA A 66 -2.34 -2.35 13.07
N HIS A 67 -1.06 -2.15 12.70
CA HIS A 67 -0.32 -3.14 11.94
C HIS A 67 -0.12 -4.44 12.74
N LEU A 68 0.31 -4.36 14.00
CA LEU A 68 0.47 -5.54 14.85
C LEU A 68 -0.86 -6.26 15.09
N ALA A 69 -1.96 -5.53 15.29
CA ALA A 69 -3.28 -6.11 15.45
C ALA A 69 -3.74 -6.86 14.20
N CYS A 70 -3.50 -6.30 13.01
CA CYS A 70 -3.76 -6.98 11.73
C CYS A 70 -2.93 -8.26 11.56
N GLU A 71 -1.62 -8.22 11.86
CA GLU A 71 -0.76 -9.40 11.76
C GLU A 71 -1.17 -10.48 12.77
N ALA A 72 -1.53 -10.09 14.00
CA ALA A 72 -2.02 -11.02 15.01
C ALA A 72 -3.32 -11.70 14.57
N ARG A 73 -4.28 -10.95 14.02
CA ARG A 73 -5.53 -11.52 13.49
C ARG A 73 -5.28 -12.46 12.31
N ARG A 74 -4.38 -12.10 11.39
CA ARG A 74 -3.99 -12.96 10.26
C ARG A 74 -3.34 -14.25 10.76
N ALA A 75 -2.39 -14.15 11.70
CA ALA A 75 -1.70 -15.30 12.27
C ALA A 75 -2.66 -16.23 13.02
N GLU A 76 -3.60 -15.66 13.80
CA GLU A 76 -4.64 -16.43 14.48
C GLU A 76 -5.57 -17.13 13.49
N TYR A 77 -6.00 -16.45 12.42
CA TYR A 77 -6.82 -17.05 11.38
C TYR A 77 -6.13 -18.24 10.73
N VAL A 78 -4.85 -18.08 10.35
CA VAL A 78 -4.04 -19.15 9.75
C VAL A 78 -3.85 -20.31 10.74
N ALA A 79 -3.55 -20.04 12.00
CA ALA A 79 -3.37 -21.07 13.03
C ALA A 79 -4.66 -21.89 13.27
N LEU A 80 -5.82 -21.25 13.21
CA LEU A 80 -7.11 -21.94 13.28
C LEU A 80 -7.33 -22.83 12.05
N CYS A 81 -7.01 -22.32 10.85
CA CYS A 81 -7.05 -23.13 9.63
C CYS A 81 -6.11 -24.34 9.70
N GLU A 82 -4.88 -24.19 10.21
CA GLU A 82 -3.92 -25.29 10.38
C GLU A 82 -4.50 -26.40 11.28
N ARG A 83 -5.24 -26.02 12.33
CA ARG A 83 -5.95 -26.94 13.24
C ARG A 83 -7.24 -27.50 12.66
N GLY A 84 -7.62 -27.10 11.45
CA GLY A 84 -8.86 -27.50 10.79
C GLY A 84 -10.13 -26.92 11.42
N GLN A 85 -9.98 -25.82 12.14
CA GLN A 85 -11.08 -25.07 12.71
C GLN A 85 -11.53 -23.98 11.74
N TYR A 86 -12.83 -23.70 11.73
CA TYR A 86 -13.38 -22.56 10.99
C TYR A 86 -13.12 -21.27 11.78
N PRO A 87 -12.35 -20.31 11.24
CA PRO A 87 -12.02 -19.11 11.98
C PRO A 87 -13.21 -18.11 12.02
N PRO A 88 -13.37 -17.35 13.12
CA PRO A 88 -14.46 -16.38 13.23
C PRO A 88 -14.29 -15.17 12.28
N PRO A 89 -15.39 -14.61 11.73
CA PRO A 89 -15.32 -13.48 10.80
C PRO A 89 -14.69 -12.20 11.39
N ALA A 90 -14.71 -12.03 12.72
CA ALA A 90 -14.11 -10.88 13.40
C ALA A 90 -12.60 -10.72 13.11
N LEU A 91 -11.90 -11.83 12.82
CA LEU A 91 -10.48 -11.81 12.44
C LEU A 91 -10.21 -11.17 11.07
N LEU A 92 -11.24 -10.98 10.25
CA LEU A 92 -11.17 -10.38 8.92
C LEU A 92 -11.36 -8.85 8.96
N SER A 93 -11.49 -8.23 10.14
CA SER A 93 -11.68 -6.79 10.27
C SER A 93 -10.49 -5.99 9.72
N ASN A 94 -10.79 -4.98 8.91
CA ASN A 94 -9.85 -3.96 8.46
C ASN A 94 -9.77 -2.75 9.39
N ASP A 95 -10.71 -2.64 10.33
CA ASP A 95 -10.85 -1.46 11.19
C ASP A 95 -10.42 -1.79 12.62
N ASP A 96 -9.67 -0.86 13.20
CA ASP A 96 -9.24 -0.88 14.60
C ASP A 96 -9.49 0.48 15.25
N ALA A 97 -9.88 0.48 16.52
CA ALA A 97 -9.93 1.67 17.34
C ALA A 97 -8.68 1.67 18.25
N ILE A 98 -7.84 2.69 18.10
CA ILE A 98 -6.58 2.82 18.81
C ILE A 98 -6.64 3.99 19.78
N GLU A 99 -6.44 3.67 21.05
CA GLU A 99 -6.25 4.65 22.12
C GLU A 99 -4.76 4.76 22.45
N LEU A 100 -4.25 5.99 22.48
CA LEU A 100 -2.87 6.30 22.85
C LEU A 100 -2.86 7.52 23.76
N ILE A 101 -2.13 7.47 24.87
CA ILE A 101 -1.91 8.63 25.73
C ILE A 101 -0.45 9.04 25.65
N TYR A 102 -0.20 10.26 25.20
CA TYR A 102 1.15 10.81 25.04
C TYR A 102 1.20 12.23 25.59
N ASP A 103 2.18 12.51 26.45
CA ASP A 103 2.36 13.81 27.11
C ASP A 103 1.01 14.37 27.67
N ASN A 104 0.29 13.53 28.42
CA ASN A 104 -1.02 13.80 29.04
C ASN A 104 -2.17 14.13 28.07
N THR A 105 -1.99 13.89 26.77
CA THR A 105 -3.02 14.01 25.75
C THR A 105 -3.48 12.63 25.29
N LYS A 106 -4.79 12.36 25.35
CA LYS A 106 -5.44 11.13 24.89
C LYS A 106 -5.83 11.27 23.42
N PHE A 107 -5.23 10.47 22.56
CA PHE A 107 -5.53 10.36 21.15
C PHE A 107 -6.46 9.16 20.93
N MET A 108 -7.65 9.44 20.40
CA MET A 108 -8.62 8.43 19.98
C MET A 108 -8.59 8.38 18.45
N LEU A 109 -7.90 7.39 17.91
CA LEU A 109 -7.66 7.23 16.47
C LEU A 109 -8.44 6.00 15.98
N SER A 110 -9.26 6.17 14.95
CA SER A 110 -9.76 5.05 14.17
C SER A 110 -8.79 4.76 13.04
N THR A 111 -8.43 3.50 12.83
CA THR A 111 -7.50 3.10 11.79
C THR A 111 -8.17 2.09 10.86
N THR A 112 -8.04 2.31 9.57
CA THR A 112 -8.64 1.47 8.53
C THR A 112 -7.55 0.98 7.58
N ARG A 113 -7.47 -0.34 7.38
CA ARG A 113 -6.52 -0.95 6.45
C ARG A 113 -7.01 -0.77 5.00
N ALA A 114 -6.38 0.16 4.28
CA ALA A 114 -6.70 0.51 2.89
C ALA A 114 -5.81 -0.21 1.85
N GLY A 115 -4.85 -1.01 2.30
CA GLY A 115 -4.01 -1.85 1.44
C GLY A 115 -3.07 -2.73 2.25
N PRO A 116 -2.26 -3.58 1.61
CA PRO A 116 -1.31 -4.44 2.30
C PRO A 116 -0.30 -3.63 3.13
N ASN A 117 0.06 -2.44 2.66
CA ASN A 117 1.07 -1.57 3.26
C ASN A 117 0.53 -0.16 3.51
N MET A 118 -0.80 -0.02 3.64
CA MET A 118 -1.45 1.29 3.75
C MET A 118 -2.53 1.27 4.83
N ILE A 119 -2.45 2.22 5.76
CA ILE A 119 -3.44 2.45 6.81
C ILE A 119 -3.92 3.90 6.72
N VAL A 120 -5.23 4.09 6.79
CA VAL A 120 -5.86 5.41 6.90
C VAL A 120 -6.18 5.65 8.36
N LEU A 121 -5.61 6.69 8.93
CA LEU A 121 -5.92 7.18 10.26
C LEU A 121 -7.07 8.18 10.16
N THR A 122 -8.03 8.10 11.06
CA THR A 122 -9.14 9.04 11.19
C THR A 122 -9.28 9.48 12.64
N CYS A 123 -9.33 10.79 12.86
CA CYS A 123 -9.52 11.41 14.17
C CYS A 123 -10.26 12.73 13.98
N ASN A 124 -11.29 13.00 14.79
CA ASN A 124 -12.03 14.28 14.77
C ASN A 124 -12.42 14.72 13.34
N ASP A 125 -13.05 13.83 12.57
CA ASP A 125 -13.51 14.04 11.19
C ASP A 125 -12.41 14.39 10.17
N SER A 126 -11.14 14.19 10.54
CA SER A 126 -9.99 14.36 9.65
C SER A 126 -9.30 13.03 9.42
N SER A 127 -8.81 12.80 8.19
CA SER A 127 -8.20 11.53 7.80
C SER A 127 -6.86 11.74 7.09
N VAL A 128 -5.92 10.82 7.33
CA VAL A 128 -4.59 10.79 6.71
C VAL A 128 -4.26 9.36 6.29
N ALA A 129 -3.80 9.19 5.05
CA ALA A 129 -3.27 7.92 4.57
C ALA A 129 -1.78 7.81 4.89
N VAL A 130 -1.37 6.65 5.39
CA VAL A 130 0.01 6.32 5.74
C VAL A 130 0.43 5.07 5.00
N GLU A 131 1.43 5.19 4.14
CA GLU A 131 2.09 4.02 3.53
C GLU A 131 3.26 3.61 4.43
N PHE A 132 3.46 2.32 4.62
CA PHE A 132 4.55 1.82 5.45
C PHE A 132 5.16 0.55 4.86
N ARG A 133 6.39 0.26 5.24
CA ARG A 133 7.09 -0.97 4.88
C ARG A 133 7.76 -1.56 6.10
N GLN A 134 7.56 -2.84 6.32
CA GLN A 134 8.30 -3.57 7.34
C GLN A 134 9.77 -3.75 6.92
N LEU A 135 10.67 -3.42 7.83
CA LEU A 135 12.11 -3.59 7.68
C LEU A 135 12.53 -4.99 8.14
N SER A 136 13.66 -5.49 7.64
CA SER A 136 14.17 -6.83 7.97
C SER A 136 14.56 -7.00 9.44
N ASP A 137 14.74 -5.90 10.16
CA ASP A 137 15.12 -5.84 11.57
C ASP A 137 13.90 -5.61 12.50
N GLY A 138 12.68 -5.78 11.98
CA GLY A 138 11.43 -5.64 12.73
C GLY A 138 10.92 -4.21 12.88
N GLY A 139 11.61 -3.20 12.33
CA GLY A 139 11.12 -1.82 12.30
C GLY A 139 10.08 -1.57 11.21
N LEU A 140 9.49 -0.38 11.24
CA LEU A 140 8.66 0.16 10.16
C LEU A 140 9.32 1.39 9.54
N LEU A 141 9.35 1.44 8.21
CA LEU A 141 9.61 2.65 7.44
C LEU A 141 8.26 3.23 6.99
N LEU A 142 7.88 4.38 7.54
CA LEU A 142 6.62 5.04 7.26
C LEU A 142 6.82 6.23 6.32
N LEU A 143 5.87 6.44 5.41
CA LEU A 143 5.81 7.61 4.53
C LEU A 143 4.61 8.47 4.95
N LEU A 144 4.90 9.63 5.54
CA LEU A 144 3.93 10.58 6.09
C LEU A 144 4.22 11.96 5.51
N GLY A 145 3.25 12.56 4.81
CA GLY A 145 3.40 13.90 4.23
C GLY A 145 4.59 14.06 3.28
N GLY A 146 4.95 13.00 2.54
CA GLY A 146 6.11 12.98 1.64
C GLY A 146 7.47 12.81 2.33
N ARG A 147 7.49 12.55 3.64
CA ARG A 147 8.72 12.30 4.41
C ARG A 147 8.76 10.86 4.92
N SER A 148 9.94 10.27 4.87
CA SER A 148 10.19 8.94 5.40
C SER A 148 10.62 9.02 6.86
N HIS A 149 10.00 8.18 7.69
CA HIS A 149 10.26 8.07 9.12
C HIS A 149 10.55 6.62 9.47
N VAL A 150 11.53 6.38 10.34
CA VAL A 150 11.83 5.03 10.83
C VAL A 150 11.32 4.90 12.25
N ALA A 151 10.53 3.86 12.50
CA ALA A 151 9.93 3.60 13.79
C ALA A 151 10.22 2.17 14.28
N TYR A 152 10.54 2.06 15.55
CA TYR A 152 10.61 0.78 16.28
C TYR A 152 9.74 0.91 17.50
N ALA A 153 8.96 -0.11 17.85
CA ALA A 153 8.23 -0.07 19.11
C ALA A 153 8.20 -1.42 19.83
N GLN A 154 7.97 -1.35 21.14
CA GLN A 154 7.84 -2.49 22.02
C GLN A 154 6.76 -2.18 23.05
N GLU A 155 5.83 -3.12 23.26
CA GLU A 155 4.85 -3.00 24.34
C GLU A 155 5.54 -3.30 25.68
N GLU A 156 5.39 -2.40 26.64
CA GLU A 156 5.84 -2.54 28.03
C GLU A 156 4.62 -2.49 28.97
N ALA A 157 4.79 -2.92 30.24
CA ALA A 157 3.70 -2.86 31.23
C ALA A 157 3.16 -1.45 31.47
N SER A 158 4.01 -0.43 31.28
CA SER A 158 3.65 0.99 31.39
C SER A 158 2.98 1.57 30.13
N GLY A 159 2.94 0.81 29.03
CA GLY A 159 2.40 1.22 27.73
C GLY A 159 3.40 1.01 26.59
N LEU A 160 3.15 1.63 25.44
CA LEU A 160 3.97 1.46 24.23
C LEU A 160 5.24 2.32 24.30
N ARG A 161 6.41 1.71 24.17
CA ARG A 161 7.68 2.41 23.94
C ARG A 161 7.96 2.48 22.45
N LEU A 162 7.91 3.68 21.88
CA LEU A 162 8.18 3.96 20.47
C LEU A 162 9.51 4.70 20.33
N VAL A 163 10.37 4.29 19.42
CA VAL A 163 11.55 5.04 18.98
C VAL A 163 11.28 5.52 17.56
N LEU A 164 11.11 6.83 17.40
CA LEU A 164 10.79 7.48 16.13
C LEU A 164 11.95 8.38 15.70
N ASP A 165 12.56 8.10 14.55
CA ASP A 165 13.73 8.82 14.02
C ASP A 165 14.88 8.95 15.05
N GLY A 166 15.04 7.91 15.88
CA GLY A 166 16.05 7.87 16.95
C GLY A 166 15.66 8.58 18.24
N ALA A 167 14.45 9.11 18.36
CA ALA A 167 13.93 9.72 19.58
C ALA A 167 12.94 8.79 20.30
N THR A 168 13.19 8.50 21.58
CA THR A 168 12.32 7.65 22.39
C THR A 168 11.10 8.41 22.91
N CYS A 169 9.92 7.88 22.59
CA CYS A 169 8.60 8.36 22.94
C CYS A 169 7.85 7.26 23.70
N GLN A 170 7.40 7.55 24.92
CA GLN A 170 6.65 6.59 25.74
C GLN A 170 5.18 7.00 25.76
N PHE A 171 4.31 6.10 25.28
CA PHE A 171 2.88 6.19 25.52
C PHE A 171 2.60 5.56 26.88
N SER A 172 1.86 6.27 27.72
CA SER A 172 1.44 5.78 29.02
C SER A 172 0.08 5.10 28.94
N ASN A 173 -0.17 4.16 29.84
CA ASN A 173 -1.54 3.73 30.12
C ASN A 173 -2.32 4.84 30.85
N GLU A 174 -3.65 4.79 30.82
CA GLU A 174 -4.48 5.73 31.56
C GLU A 174 -4.21 5.58 33.06
N TYR A 175 -3.94 6.70 33.74
CA TYR A 175 -3.60 6.69 35.15
C TYR A 175 -4.87 6.46 35.99
N ASP A 176 -5.00 5.25 36.52
CA ASP A 176 -6.08 4.87 37.43
C ASP A 176 -5.53 4.42 38.79
N PRO A 177 -5.42 5.34 39.78
CA PRO A 177 -4.89 5.02 41.11
C PRO A 177 -5.82 4.10 41.93
N THR A 178 -7.04 3.80 41.44
CA THR A 178 -7.92 2.81 42.09
C THR A 178 -7.45 1.37 41.87
N GLN A 179 -6.50 1.15 40.96
CA GLN A 179 -6.01 -0.17 40.57
C GLN A 179 -4.51 -0.29 40.84
N LEU A 180 -4.13 -1.09 41.84
CA LEU A 180 -2.74 -1.35 42.19
C LEU A 180 -2.25 -2.56 41.41
N ARG A 181 -1.41 -2.32 40.40
CA ARG A 181 -0.93 -3.33 39.44
C ARG A 181 0.56 -3.61 39.59
N ALA A 182 0.97 -4.84 39.30
CA ALA A 182 2.38 -5.23 39.27
C ALA A 182 3.12 -4.49 38.15
N VAL A 183 4.28 -3.90 38.43
CA VAL A 183 5.11 -3.24 37.40
C VAL A 183 6.11 -4.21 36.78
N LEU A 184 6.56 -5.19 37.57
CA LEU A 184 7.58 -6.16 37.21
C LEU A 184 7.05 -7.57 37.45
N SER A 185 7.60 -8.54 36.72
CA SER A 185 7.36 -9.95 36.96
C SER A 185 8.04 -10.38 38.26
N GLY A 186 7.34 -11.13 39.11
CA GLY A 186 7.91 -11.58 40.38
C GLY A 186 6.96 -12.48 41.15
N LYS A 187 7.24 -12.68 42.44
CA LYS A 187 6.35 -13.39 43.36
C LYS A 187 5.83 -12.44 44.41
N LEU A 188 4.52 -12.41 44.64
CA LEU A 188 3.95 -11.71 45.78
C LEU A 188 4.39 -12.42 47.06
N ALA A 189 5.30 -11.85 47.81
CA ALA A 189 5.87 -12.51 48.98
C ALA A 189 4.85 -12.54 50.12
N ARG A 190 4.30 -11.36 50.45
CA ARG A 190 3.29 -11.16 51.51
C ARG A 190 2.67 -9.78 51.42
N TYR A 191 1.52 -9.60 52.05
CA TYR A 191 0.96 -8.29 52.36
C TYR A 191 1.50 -7.76 53.67
N LEU A 192 1.60 -6.44 53.77
CA LEU A 192 2.00 -5.72 54.97
C LEU A 192 0.78 -5.20 55.76
N VAL A 193 -0.41 -5.37 55.19
CA VAL A 193 -1.67 -4.79 55.67
C VAL A 193 -2.81 -5.78 55.43
N GLU A 194 -3.88 -5.68 56.19
CA GLU A 194 -5.11 -6.44 55.95
C GLU A 194 -6.02 -5.75 54.92
N SER A 195 -6.93 -6.52 54.31
CA SER A 195 -7.94 -5.97 53.40
C SER A 195 -8.95 -5.11 54.18
N GLY A 196 -9.31 -3.95 53.64
CA GLY A 196 -10.22 -2.98 54.25
C GLY A 196 -9.53 -1.92 55.12
N VAL A 197 -8.19 -1.92 55.19
CA VAL A 197 -7.42 -0.91 55.94
C VAL A 197 -7.27 0.38 55.13
N HIS A 198 -7.41 1.52 55.80
CA HIS A 198 -7.10 2.83 55.24
C HIS A 198 -5.59 3.09 55.25
N LEU A 199 -5.04 3.52 54.12
CA LEU A 199 -3.62 3.80 53.95
C LEU A 199 -3.40 5.21 53.42
N PRO A 200 -2.40 5.95 53.92
CA PRO A 200 -1.98 7.21 53.33
C PRO A 200 -1.14 6.99 52.07
N ALA A 201 -1.14 7.96 51.16
CA ALA A 201 -0.28 7.97 49.98
C ALA A 201 1.20 7.68 50.35
N GLY A 202 1.84 6.77 49.61
CA GLY A 202 3.21 6.32 49.83
C GLY A 202 3.38 5.20 50.86
N ALA A 203 2.32 4.78 51.57
CA ALA A 203 2.41 3.65 52.49
C ALA A 203 2.62 2.32 51.75
N ALA A 204 3.50 1.48 52.27
CA ALA A 204 3.73 0.14 51.74
C ALA A 204 2.56 -0.78 52.11
N TYR A 205 2.01 -1.51 51.13
CA TYR A 205 0.90 -2.44 51.33
C TYR A 205 1.29 -3.90 51.09
N ALA A 206 2.34 -4.17 50.32
CA ALA A 206 2.81 -5.52 50.01
C ALA A 206 4.33 -5.55 49.79
N GLU A 207 4.91 -6.75 49.83
CA GLU A 207 6.28 -7.01 49.39
C GLU A 207 6.27 -8.00 48.23
N VAL A 208 7.04 -7.69 47.19
CA VAL A 208 7.27 -8.58 46.06
C VAL A 208 8.72 -9.03 46.01
N GLU A 209 8.92 -10.30 45.67
CA GLU A 209 10.23 -10.87 45.40
C GLU A 209 10.49 -10.80 43.89
N VAL A 210 11.47 -9.98 43.51
CA VAL A 210 11.91 -9.80 42.12
C VAL A 210 13.43 -9.96 42.10
N MET A 211 13.96 -10.83 41.24
CA MET A 211 15.40 -11.12 41.15
C MET A 211 16.06 -11.44 42.53
N LYS A 212 15.38 -12.23 43.37
CA LYS A 212 15.78 -12.56 44.76
C LYS A 212 15.87 -11.37 45.71
N MET A 213 15.35 -10.21 45.31
CA MET A 213 15.26 -9.00 46.13
C MET A 213 13.81 -8.78 46.56
N TYR A 214 13.59 -8.48 47.83
CA TYR A 214 12.29 -8.03 48.32
C TYR A 214 12.15 -6.52 48.11
N MET A 215 11.06 -6.11 47.47
CA MET A 215 10.73 -4.72 47.20
C MET A 215 9.35 -4.39 47.75
N PRO A 216 9.19 -3.31 48.53
CA PRO A 216 7.88 -2.87 48.99
C PRO A 216 7.10 -2.25 47.83
N LEU A 217 5.83 -2.61 47.72
CA LEU A 217 4.84 -1.94 46.87
C LEU A 217 4.08 -0.92 47.71
N THR A 218 3.99 0.31 47.20
CA THR A 218 3.36 1.43 47.90
C THR A 218 2.06 1.86 47.23
N VAL A 219 1.10 2.36 48.02
CA VAL A 219 -0.10 2.99 47.47
C VAL A 219 0.24 4.37 46.88
N PRO A 220 -0.25 4.72 45.68
CA PRO A 220 0.05 6.00 45.06
C PRO A 220 -0.75 7.15 45.70
N GLU A 221 -1.94 6.85 46.22
CA GLU A 221 -2.87 7.81 46.82
C GLU A 221 -3.45 7.27 48.13
N SER A 222 -4.05 8.16 48.93
CA SER A 222 -4.71 7.77 50.17
C SER A 222 -6.07 7.12 49.90
N GLY A 223 -6.38 6.03 50.61
CA GLY A 223 -7.65 5.35 50.47
C GLY A 223 -7.72 4.01 51.21
N VAL A 224 -8.85 3.32 51.05
CA VAL A 224 -9.10 2.00 51.65
C VAL A 224 -8.73 0.89 50.68
N ILE A 225 -7.78 0.04 51.06
CA ILE A 225 -7.27 -1.03 50.19
C ILE A 225 -8.16 -2.27 50.22
N THR A 226 -8.35 -2.93 49.08
CA THR A 226 -8.99 -4.24 48.95
C THR A 226 -8.03 -5.19 48.26
N LEU A 227 -7.57 -6.22 48.95
CA LEU A 227 -6.60 -7.19 48.42
C LEU A 227 -7.30 -8.14 47.44
N VAL A 228 -6.71 -8.35 46.27
CA VAL A 228 -7.30 -9.20 45.21
C VAL A 228 -6.49 -10.47 45.00
N LYS A 229 -5.15 -10.37 44.97
CA LYS A 229 -4.27 -11.52 44.77
C LYS A 229 -3.91 -12.20 46.07
N SER A 230 -3.69 -13.52 46.03
CA SER A 230 -3.22 -14.30 47.18
C SER A 230 -1.71 -14.22 47.33
N GLU A 231 -1.22 -14.18 48.56
CA GLU A 231 0.21 -14.28 48.86
C GLU A 231 0.82 -15.56 48.26
N GLY A 232 2.09 -15.48 47.86
CA GLY A 232 2.80 -16.55 47.18
C GLY A 232 2.52 -16.68 45.68
N SER A 233 1.56 -15.94 45.13
CA SER A 233 1.25 -15.96 43.69
C SER A 233 2.39 -15.37 42.85
N VAL A 234 2.60 -15.96 41.67
CA VAL A 234 3.45 -15.36 40.63
C VAL A 234 2.66 -14.20 40.02
N LEU A 235 3.32 -13.06 39.89
CA LEU A 235 2.79 -11.82 39.33
C LEU A 235 3.40 -11.59 37.96
N GLU A 236 2.54 -11.31 36.99
CA GLU A 236 2.94 -10.83 35.67
C GLU A 236 2.86 -9.29 35.60
N PRO A 237 3.70 -8.62 34.78
CA PRO A 237 3.61 -7.18 34.59
C PRO A 237 2.20 -6.74 34.13
N GLY A 238 1.64 -5.74 34.79
CA GLY A 238 0.29 -5.22 34.58
C GLY A 238 -0.82 -5.93 35.36
N GLU A 239 -0.52 -7.02 36.08
CA GLU A 239 -1.53 -7.79 36.80
C GLU A 239 -2.09 -7.05 38.03
N LEU A 240 -3.42 -7.15 38.27
CA LEU A 240 -4.07 -6.48 39.40
C LEU A 240 -3.78 -7.20 40.71
N ILE A 241 -3.12 -6.51 41.64
CA ILE A 241 -2.75 -7.03 42.96
C ILE A 241 -3.82 -6.66 43.99
N ALA A 242 -4.23 -5.40 44.00
CA ALA A 242 -5.20 -4.84 44.94
C ALA A 242 -5.97 -3.67 44.31
N ARG A 243 -7.12 -3.33 44.89
CA ARG A 243 -7.91 -2.14 44.54
C ARG A 243 -7.81 -1.12 45.68
N LEU A 244 -7.95 0.15 45.36
CA LEU A 244 -7.91 1.24 46.31
C LEU A 244 -9.15 2.10 46.16
N ALA A 245 -9.98 2.17 47.19
CA ALA A 245 -11.08 3.12 47.27
C ALA A 245 -10.52 4.46 47.76
N LEU A 246 -10.35 5.41 46.83
CA LEU A 246 -9.71 6.69 47.09
C LEU A 246 -10.54 7.56 48.03
N ASP A 247 -9.88 8.27 48.94
CA ASP A 247 -10.53 9.30 49.76
C ASP A 247 -11.03 10.46 48.91
N ASP A 248 -10.24 10.82 47.89
CA ASP A 248 -10.56 11.88 46.94
C ASP A 248 -10.60 11.30 45.51
N PRO A 249 -11.79 11.04 44.95
CA PRO A 249 -11.95 10.51 43.61
C PRO A 249 -11.49 11.49 42.52
N SER A 250 -11.28 12.77 42.84
CA SER A 250 -10.79 13.76 41.86
C SER A 250 -9.32 13.56 41.48
N LYS A 251 -8.56 12.79 42.27
CA LYS A 251 -7.17 12.42 41.98
C LYS A 251 -6.99 11.41 40.85
N VAL A 252 -8.09 10.90 40.29
CA VAL A 252 -8.06 10.15 39.03
C VAL A 252 -7.83 11.14 37.89
N HIS A 253 -6.56 11.42 37.59
CA HIS A 253 -6.16 12.28 36.49
C HIS A 253 -6.34 11.57 35.15
N ARG A 254 -7.41 11.91 34.44
CA ARG A 254 -7.62 11.49 33.05
C ARG A 254 -6.87 12.42 32.11
N ALA A 255 -6.21 11.83 31.11
CA ALA A 255 -5.55 12.59 30.06
C ALA A 255 -6.59 13.41 29.26
N GLU A 256 -6.18 14.59 28.80
CA GLU A 256 -7.04 15.48 28.03
C GLU A 256 -7.23 14.92 26.62
N LEU A 257 -8.49 14.81 26.16
CA LEU A 257 -8.78 14.31 24.83
C LEU A 257 -8.23 15.29 23.77
N PHE A 258 -7.50 14.76 22.78
CA PHE A 258 -7.07 15.52 21.62
C PHE A 258 -8.28 16.03 20.83
N ARG A 259 -8.40 17.35 20.70
CA ARG A 259 -9.48 18.04 19.96
C ARG A 259 -9.04 18.65 18.62
N GLY A 260 -7.77 18.49 18.25
CA GLY A 260 -7.25 18.99 16.98
C GLY A 260 -7.64 18.12 15.80
N SER A 261 -7.20 18.49 14.61
CA SER A 261 -7.34 17.69 13.39
C SER A 261 -5.99 17.09 12.97
N LEU A 262 -6.03 15.96 12.28
CA LEU A 262 -4.89 15.42 11.55
C LEU A 262 -4.48 16.39 10.42
N PRO A 263 -3.21 16.35 9.98
CA PRO A 263 -2.74 17.19 8.89
C PRO A 263 -3.50 16.91 7.58
N ALA A 264 -3.92 17.95 6.86
CA ALA A 264 -4.57 17.81 5.57
C ALA A 264 -3.54 17.52 4.46
N TRP A 265 -3.01 16.29 4.44
CA TRP A 265 -2.21 15.80 3.32
C TRP A 265 -3.12 15.16 2.27
N PRO A 266 -2.80 15.27 0.97
CA PRO A 266 -3.53 14.54 -0.05
C PRO A 266 -3.57 13.06 0.31
N LEU A 267 -4.77 12.48 0.34
CA LEU A 267 -4.95 11.03 0.51
C LEU A 267 -4.43 10.24 -0.71
N ALA A 268 -4.14 10.94 -1.81
CA ALA A 268 -3.46 10.37 -2.95
C ALA A 268 -2.01 10.01 -2.57
N LEU A 269 -1.58 8.82 -2.98
CA LEU A 269 -0.20 8.40 -2.93
C LEU A 269 0.70 9.53 -3.46
N PRO A 270 1.78 9.91 -2.75
CA PRO A 270 2.62 11.01 -3.17
C PRO A 270 3.17 10.69 -4.56
N GLN A 271 2.60 11.33 -5.57
CA GLN A 271 3.22 11.40 -6.88
C GLN A 271 4.53 12.16 -6.65
N ALA A 272 5.63 11.66 -7.19
CA ALA A 272 6.85 12.43 -7.33
C ALA A 272 6.55 13.57 -8.31
N VAL A 273 5.92 14.64 -7.82
CA VAL A 273 5.80 15.91 -8.52
C VAL A 273 7.14 16.59 -8.33
N ASP A 274 8.13 16.20 -9.13
CA ASP A 274 9.34 16.99 -9.26
C ASP A 274 8.97 18.30 -9.97
N THR A 275 8.95 19.39 -9.21
CA THR A 275 9.13 20.72 -9.79
C THR A 275 10.57 20.81 -10.26
N LEU A 276 10.82 20.43 -11.52
CA LEU A 276 12.12 20.66 -12.15
C LEU A 276 12.42 22.15 -12.07
N HIS A 277 13.45 22.49 -11.29
CA HIS A 277 14.09 23.80 -11.28
C HIS A 277 14.37 24.23 -12.72
N THR A 278 13.83 25.39 -13.09
CA THR A 278 14.32 26.17 -14.21
C THR A 278 15.80 26.51 -13.93
N PRO A 279 16.76 26.19 -14.80
CA PRO A 279 18.15 26.53 -14.55
C PRO A 279 18.34 28.03 -14.80
N GLY A 280 18.32 28.83 -13.73
CA GLY A 280 18.58 30.27 -13.85
C GLY A 280 18.13 31.13 -12.67
N ALA A 281 18.52 30.83 -11.44
CA ALA A 281 18.53 31.84 -10.38
C ALA A 281 19.56 31.47 -9.29
N THR A 282 20.58 32.31 -9.14
CA THR A 282 21.58 32.26 -8.06
C THR A 282 20.94 32.40 -6.67
N PRO A 283 21.50 31.75 -5.62
CA PRO A 283 20.88 31.75 -4.29
C PRO A 283 21.20 33.04 -3.52
N GLY A 284 20.15 33.80 -3.18
CA GLY A 284 20.18 34.94 -2.26
C GLY A 284 19.42 34.62 -0.96
N VAL A 285 19.94 35.13 0.14
CA VAL A 285 19.69 34.76 1.54
C VAL A 285 18.40 35.38 2.14
N THR A 286 17.90 34.74 3.22
CA THR A 286 16.96 35.17 4.32
C THR A 286 15.43 35.09 4.12
N PRO A 287 14.68 34.45 5.06
CA PRO A 287 13.23 34.54 5.11
C PRO A 287 12.74 35.65 6.07
N THR A 288 11.76 36.44 5.61
CA THR A 288 10.92 37.33 6.44
C THR A 288 9.47 36.88 6.26
N PRO A 289 8.61 36.84 7.31
CA PRO A 289 7.26 36.31 7.19
C PRO A 289 6.26 37.39 6.77
N THR A 290 5.46 37.15 5.73
CA THR A 290 4.20 37.89 5.45
C THR A 290 3.22 36.96 4.68
N PRO A 291 1.91 37.25 4.62
CA PRO A 291 0.88 36.37 5.14
C PRO A 291 0.14 35.57 4.06
N THR A 292 -0.62 34.58 4.53
CA THR A 292 -1.56 33.69 3.86
C THR A 292 -2.36 34.32 2.72
N PRO A 293 -2.47 33.68 1.52
CA PRO A 293 -3.42 34.11 0.51
C PRO A 293 -4.80 33.48 0.75
N THR A 294 -5.82 34.35 0.73
CA THR A 294 -7.26 34.03 0.66
C THR A 294 -7.60 33.44 -0.73
N PRO A 295 -8.53 32.48 -0.85
CA PRO A 295 -8.85 31.88 -2.14
C PRO A 295 -9.66 32.86 -3.01
N THR A 296 -9.15 33.17 -4.20
CA THR A 296 -9.90 33.90 -5.24
C THR A 296 -10.39 32.88 -6.28
N PRO A 297 -11.70 32.83 -6.59
CA PRO A 297 -12.23 31.96 -7.65
C PRO A 297 -11.97 32.63 -9.00
N GLY A 298 -10.86 32.26 -9.64
CA GLY A 298 -10.47 32.83 -10.92
C GLY A 298 -9.33 32.03 -11.53
N ALA A 299 -9.61 30.78 -11.91
CA ALA A 299 -8.66 29.99 -12.69
C ALA A 299 -8.39 30.70 -14.02
N SER A 300 -7.15 31.08 -14.28
CA SER A 300 -6.71 31.62 -15.56
C SER A 300 -6.89 30.55 -16.65
N PRO A 301 -7.40 30.91 -17.86
CA PRO A 301 -7.67 29.95 -18.94
C PRO A 301 -6.42 29.22 -19.47
N ALA A 302 -5.21 29.69 -19.14
CA ALA A 302 -3.96 28.97 -19.44
C ALA A 302 -3.79 27.69 -18.60
N GLY A 303 -4.36 27.63 -17.38
CA GLY A 303 -4.35 26.43 -16.54
C GLY A 303 -5.27 25.31 -17.04
N ALA A 304 -6.26 25.65 -17.88
CA ALA A 304 -7.20 24.70 -18.47
C ALA A 304 -6.65 23.99 -19.72
N LEU A 305 -5.54 24.47 -20.30
CA LEU A 305 -4.95 23.98 -21.55
C LEU A 305 -3.70 23.09 -21.37
N GLY A 306 -3.44 22.61 -20.15
CA GLY A 306 -2.70 21.35 -19.99
C GLY A 306 -1.22 21.37 -20.35
N VAL A 307 -0.51 22.50 -20.24
CA VAL A 307 0.97 22.49 -20.29
C VAL A 307 1.55 21.71 -19.10
N ASP A 308 0.90 21.74 -17.93
CA ASP A 308 1.25 20.92 -16.76
C ASP A 308 0.86 19.44 -16.87
N ARG A 309 -0.03 19.06 -17.82
CA ARG A 309 -0.33 17.62 -18.05
C ARG A 309 0.89 16.88 -18.60
N TYR A 310 1.76 17.55 -19.35
CA TYR A 310 2.90 16.94 -20.05
C TYR A 310 4.11 16.64 -19.15
N LEU A 311 4.09 17.06 -17.89
CA LEU A 311 5.09 16.70 -16.88
C LEU A 311 4.62 15.59 -15.94
N ARG A 312 3.37 15.12 -16.11
CA ARG A 312 2.83 14.08 -15.25
C ARG A 312 3.38 12.72 -15.69
N ARG A 313 4.04 12.02 -14.77
CA ARG A 313 4.60 10.67 -14.99
C ARG A 313 3.47 9.64 -15.13
N TRP A 314 2.75 9.64 -16.26
CA TRP A 314 1.54 8.83 -16.45
C TRP A 314 1.71 7.34 -16.15
N HIS A 315 2.88 6.78 -16.46
CA HIS A 315 3.26 5.41 -16.08
C HIS A 315 3.22 5.18 -14.56
N THR A 316 3.66 6.15 -13.76
CA THR A 316 3.58 6.09 -12.29
C THR A 316 2.14 6.29 -11.81
N VAL A 317 1.42 7.23 -12.43
CA VAL A 317 0.03 7.54 -12.11
C VAL A 317 -0.87 6.31 -12.31
N VAL A 318 -0.78 5.66 -13.47
CA VAL A 318 -1.61 4.50 -13.80
C VAL A 318 -1.29 3.31 -12.90
N LYS A 319 0.00 3.07 -12.59
CA LYS A 319 0.41 2.01 -11.65
C LYS A 319 -0.16 2.25 -10.26
N SER A 320 -0.09 3.49 -9.78
CA SER A 320 -0.65 3.91 -8.50
C SER A 320 -2.17 3.72 -8.47
N ALA A 321 -2.87 4.18 -9.51
CA ALA A 321 -4.32 4.04 -9.65
C ALA A 321 -4.75 2.57 -9.67
N ILE A 322 -4.15 1.75 -10.54
CA ILE A 322 -4.42 0.31 -10.61
C ILE A 322 -4.18 -0.35 -9.26
N ARG A 323 -3.06 -0.06 -8.58
CA ARG A 323 -2.77 -0.60 -7.25
C ARG A 323 -3.87 -0.29 -6.24
N THR A 324 -4.33 0.96 -6.18
CA THR A 324 -5.43 1.36 -5.29
C THR A 324 -6.75 0.65 -5.62
N LEU A 325 -7.07 0.52 -6.91
CA LEU A 325 -8.25 -0.22 -7.37
C LEU A 325 -8.16 -1.70 -7.00
N GLN A 326 -6.99 -2.32 -7.16
CA GLN A 326 -6.73 -3.69 -6.74
C GLN A 326 -6.84 -3.87 -5.22
N HIS A 327 -6.42 -2.89 -4.42
CA HIS A 327 -6.66 -2.95 -2.97
C HIS A 327 -8.16 -3.03 -2.66
N ALA A 328 -8.97 -2.18 -3.31
CA ALA A 328 -10.42 -2.24 -3.15
C ALA A 328 -10.97 -3.62 -3.58
N MET A 329 -10.55 -4.15 -4.74
CA MET A 329 -10.96 -5.48 -5.23
C MET A 329 -10.55 -6.62 -4.29
N HIS A 330 -9.41 -6.52 -3.59
CA HIS A 330 -8.96 -7.52 -2.62
C HIS A 330 -9.61 -7.38 -1.22
N GLY A 331 -10.66 -6.56 -1.11
CA GLY A 331 -11.45 -6.39 0.12
C GLY A 331 -10.76 -5.54 1.19
N PHE A 332 -9.82 -4.67 0.81
CA PHE A 332 -9.36 -3.60 1.70
C PHE A 332 -10.37 -2.44 1.68
N THR A 333 -10.43 -1.71 2.79
CA THR A 333 -11.37 -0.59 2.93
C THR A 333 -10.70 0.69 2.44
N VAL A 334 -10.86 1.00 1.15
CA VAL A 334 -10.32 2.21 0.52
C VAL A 334 -11.32 3.37 0.67
N PRO A 335 -10.91 4.54 1.19
CA PRO A 335 -11.81 5.69 1.29
C PRO A 335 -12.34 6.14 -0.08
N HIS A 336 -13.61 6.57 -0.13
CA HIS A 336 -14.25 7.01 -1.39
C HIS A 336 -13.45 8.07 -2.15
N ALA A 337 -12.95 9.11 -1.46
CA ALA A 337 -12.15 10.15 -2.10
C ALA A 337 -10.86 9.60 -2.76
N MET A 338 -10.24 8.58 -2.17
CA MET A 338 -9.07 7.92 -2.75
C MET A 338 -9.46 7.05 -3.95
N LEU A 339 -10.61 6.37 -3.87
CA LEU A 339 -11.13 5.54 -4.95
C LEU A 339 -11.53 6.37 -6.18
N ASP A 340 -12.21 7.50 -5.96
CA ASP A 340 -12.60 8.44 -7.02
C ASP A 340 -11.38 9.05 -7.70
N ALA A 341 -10.37 9.44 -6.90
CA ALA A 341 -9.10 9.92 -7.43
C ALA A 341 -8.38 8.84 -8.25
N ALA A 342 -8.37 7.59 -7.77
CA ALA A 342 -7.76 6.47 -8.51
C ALA A 342 -8.46 6.22 -9.85
N TRP A 343 -9.79 6.25 -9.89
CA TRP A 343 -10.54 6.12 -11.14
C TRP A 343 -10.28 7.30 -12.10
N SER A 344 -10.25 8.53 -11.59
CA SER A 344 -9.92 9.72 -12.38
C SER A 344 -8.50 9.63 -12.97
N ASP A 345 -7.53 9.20 -12.17
CA ASP A 345 -6.15 9.01 -12.60
C ASP A 345 -6.00 7.85 -13.60
N PHE A 346 -6.74 6.76 -13.42
CA PHE A 346 -6.83 5.66 -14.38
C PHE A 346 -7.35 6.15 -15.74
N ASP A 347 -8.45 6.90 -15.74
CA ASP A 347 -9.05 7.44 -16.96
C ASP A 347 -8.14 8.44 -17.67
N ALA A 348 -7.53 9.34 -16.91
CA ALA A 348 -6.61 10.33 -17.46
C ALA A 348 -5.36 9.68 -18.06
N ALA A 349 -4.77 8.69 -17.38
CA ALA A 349 -3.55 8.03 -17.86
C ALA A 349 -3.77 7.21 -19.14
N TYR A 350 -4.87 6.45 -19.23
CA TYR A 350 -5.20 5.70 -20.45
C TYR A 350 -5.74 6.58 -21.59
N SER A 351 -5.99 7.87 -21.33
CA SER A 351 -6.26 8.85 -22.39
C SER A 351 -4.97 9.49 -22.93
N ALA A 352 -3.81 9.24 -22.31
CA ALA A 352 -2.54 9.86 -22.69
C ALA A 352 -1.80 9.01 -23.76
N PRO A 353 -1.59 9.54 -24.97
CA PRO A 353 -0.88 8.80 -26.05
C PRO A 353 0.58 8.51 -25.74
N GLU A 354 1.22 9.29 -24.86
CA GLU A 354 2.62 9.13 -24.45
C GLU A 354 2.83 8.00 -23.42
N LEU A 355 1.76 7.45 -22.83
CA LEU A 355 1.85 6.42 -21.79
C LEU A 355 2.74 5.23 -22.19
N PRO A 356 2.61 4.60 -23.39
CA PRO A 356 3.45 3.48 -23.79
C PRO A 356 4.93 3.86 -23.85
N CYS A 357 5.24 5.06 -24.38
CA CYS A 357 6.61 5.55 -24.47
C CYS A 357 7.25 5.69 -23.07
N LEU A 358 6.50 6.24 -22.12
CA LEU A 358 6.97 6.44 -20.75
C LEU A 358 7.18 5.12 -20.01
N GLU A 359 6.29 4.13 -20.19
CA GLU A 359 6.47 2.79 -19.63
C GLU A 359 7.68 2.07 -20.23
N LEU A 360 7.91 2.23 -21.55
CA LEU A 360 9.09 1.68 -22.20
C LEU A 360 10.38 2.32 -21.68
N GLU A 361 10.40 3.65 -21.51
CA GLU A 361 11.55 4.37 -20.98
C GLU A 361 11.90 3.91 -19.55
N GLU A 362 10.89 3.73 -18.70
CA GLU A 362 11.06 3.17 -17.36
C GLU A 362 11.64 1.74 -17.43
N ALA A 363 11.08 0.87 -18.28
CA ALA A 363 11.56 -0.50 -18.44
C ALA A 363 13.02 -0.54 -18.95
N LEU A 364 13.37 0.32 -19.91
CA LEU A 364 14.73 0.42 -20.44
C LEU A 364 15.70 1.01 -19.42
N SER A 365 15.28 1.94 -18.56
CA SER A 365 16.15 2.49 -17.51
C SER A 365 16.73 1.40 -16.60
N VAL A 366 15.99 0.32 -16.37
CA VAL A 366 16.42 -0.85 -15.59
C VAL A 366 17.24 -1.84 -16.42
N LEU A 367 16.91 -1.98 -17.71
CA LEU A 367 17.48 -2.99 -18.60
C LEU A 367 18.70 -2.52 -19.42
N ALA A 368 18.96 -1.20 -19.49
CA ALA A 368 19.91 -0.60 -20.42
C ALA A 368 21.32 -1.20 -20.34
N SER A 369 21.82 -1.49 -19.14
CA SER A 369 23.16 -2.06 -18.95
C SER A 369 23.25 -3.56 -19.28
N ARG A 370 22.11 -4.24 -19.47
CA ARG A 370 22.02 -5.70 -19.68
C ARG A 370 21.60 -6.05 -21.10
N LEU A 371 21.03 -5.10 -21.85
CA LEU A 371 20.65 -5.30 -23.24
C LEU A 371 21.87 -5.18 -24.17
N PRO A 372 21.92 -5.97 -25.26
CA PRO A 372 22.91 -5.79 -26.31
C PRO A 372 22.91 -4.36 -26.84
N GLN A 373 24.09 -3.75 -26.97
CA GLN A 373 24.24 -2.32 -27.30
C GLN A 373 23.46 -1.90 -28.55
N ARG A 374 23.43 -2.74 -29.59
CA ARG A 374 22.67 -2.48 -30.83
C ARG A 374 21.16 -2.41 -30.59
N VAL A 375 20.63 -3.33 -29.77
CA VAL A 375 19.20 -3.37 -29.41
C VAL A 375 18.86 -2.15 -28.57
N ALA A 376 19.64 -1.87 -27.52
CA ALA A 376 19.42 -0.71 -26.66
C ALA A 376 19.46 0.61 -27.46
N ALA A 377 20.45 0.80 -28.33
CA ALA A 377 20.57 1.99 -29.16
C ALA A 377 19.37 2.18 -30.10
N ALA A 378 18.89 1.10 -30.74
CA ALA A 378 17.72 1.15 -31.61
C ALA A 378 16.44 1.52 -30.84
N LEU A 379 16.24 0.96 -29.65
CA LEU A 379 15.07 1.27 -28.82
C LEU A 379 15.10 2.72 -28.29
N TYR A 380 16.26 3.21 -27.85
CA TYR A 380 16.42 4.60 -27.45
C TYR A 380 16.23 5.57 -28.63
N ALA A 381 16.73 5.24 -29.82
CA ALA A 381 16.51 6.05 -31.01
C ALA A 381 15.01 6.21 -31.32
N HIS A 382 14.25 5.11 -31.26
CA HIS A 382 12.79 5.12 -31.43
C HIS A 382 12.08 5.99 -30.39
N ILE A 383 12.49 5.92 -29.11
CA ILE A 383 11.96 6.79 -28.06
C ILE A 383 12.24 8.27 -28.36
N GLN A 384 13.48 8.60 -28.75
CA GLN A 384 13.86 10.00 -29.02
C GLN A 384 13.13 10.56 -30.26
N GLU A 385 12.98 9.74 -31.30
CA GLU A 385 12.21 10.11 -32.49
C GLU A 385 10.74 10.39 -32.16
N TYR A 386 10.12 9.51 -31.35
CA TYR A 386 8.77 9.73 -30.86
C TYR A 386 8.66 11.02 -30.05
N LYS A 387 9.54 11.23 -29.06
CA LYS A 387 9.55 12.44 -28.23
C LYS A 387 9.69 13.71 -29.05
N ALA A 388 10.59 13.73 -30.03
CA ALA A 388 10.79 14.89 -30.90
C ALA A 388 9.55 15.15 -31.78
N THR A 389 8.90 14.10 -32.28
CA THR A 389 7.68 14.22 -33.10
C THR A 389 6.49 14.67 -32.26
N PHE A 390 6.36 14.14 -31.05
CA PHE A 390 5.35 14.51 -30.07
C PHE A 390 5.49 15.98 -29.68
N GLN A 391 6.70 16.44 -29.34
CA GLN A 391 6.97 17.86 -29.03
C GLN A 391 6.64 18.79 -30.20
N ARG A 392 6.94 18.40 -31.44
CA ARG A 392 6.57 19.17 -32.64
C ARG A 392 5.05 19.27 -32.81
N ALA A 393 4.32 18.18 -32.61
CA ALA A 393 2.86 18.17 -32.67
C ALA A 393 2.24 19.07 -31.57
N LEU A 394 2.82 19.04 -30.36
CA LEU A 394 2.40 19.93 -29.28
C LEU A 394 2.60 21.40 -29.60
N GLN A 395 3.77 21.76 -30.15
CA GLN A 395 4.03 23.14 -30.54
C GLN A 395 3.03 23.61 -31.61
N ALA A 396 2.73 22.76 -32.61
CA ALA A 396 1.76 23.08 -33.65
C ALA A 396 0.34 23.31 -33.08
N LEU A 397 -0.09 22.49 -32.11
CA LEU A 397 -1.37 22.68 -31.42
C LEU A 397 -1.38 23.98 -30.59
N ALA A 398 -0.30 24.28 -29.88
CA ALA A 398 -0.17 25.53 -29.12
C ALA A 398 -0.23 26.76 -30.04
N ASP A 399 0.44 26.72 -31.19
CA ASP A 399 0.40 27.77 -32.20
C ASP A 399 -1.00 27.91 -32.84
N GLY A 400 -1.74 26.80 -32.99
CA GLY A 400 -3.15 26.80 -33.40
C GLY A 400 -4.07 27.50 -32.41
N VAL A 401 -3.93 27.17 -31.12
CA VAL A 401 -4.67 27.83 -30.03
C VAL A 401 -4.34 29.33 -29.98
N ALA A 402 -3.07 29.71 -30.13
CA ALA A 402 -2.65 31.11 -30.18
C ALA A 402 -3.27 31.87 -31.37
N ARG A 403 -3.54 31.18 -32.49
CA ARG A 403 -4.25 31.71 -33.67
C ARG A 403 -5.78 31.75 -33.50
N GLY A 404 -6.31 31.38 -32.34
CA GLY A 404 -7.74 31.40 -32.03
C GLY A 404 -8.51 30.17 -32.50
N GLU A 405 -7.83 29.10 -32.90
CA GLU A 405 -8.46 27.83 -33.24
C GLU A 405 -9.09 27.20 -31.98
N LYS A 406 -10.34 26.76 -32.10
CA LYS A 406 -11.07 26.12 -31.00
C LYS A 406 -10.87 24.62 -31.08
N TYR A 407 -10.35 24.05 -30.00
CA TYR A 407 -10.19 22.61 -29.86
C TYR A 407 -11.02 22.07 -28.72
N THR A 408 -11.59 20.89 -28.91
CA THR A 408 -12.09 20.05 -27.82
C THR A 408 -10.97 19.13 -27.31
N PRO A 409 -11.03 18.63 -26.05
CA PRO A 409 -10.04 17.70 -25.53
C PRO A 409 -9.81 16.49 -26.44
N THR A 410 -10.88 15.97 -27.05
CA THR A 410 -10.83 14.84 -27.98
C THR A 410 -10.08 15.19 -29.27
N THR A 411 -10.33 16.38 -29.84
CA THR A 411 -9.63 16.82 -31.07
C THR A 411 -8.15 17.14 -30.84
N LEU A 412 -7.79 17.62 -29.64
CA LEU A 412 -6.38 17.82 -29.27
C LEU A 412 -5.63 16.48 -29.23
N LEU A 413 -6.20 15.49 -28.56
CA LEU A 413 -5.58 14.17 -28.43
C LEU A 413 -5.46 13.45 -29.78
N ALA A 414 -6.47 13.57 -30.65
CA ALA A 414 -6.45 12.99 -32.00
C ALA A 414 -5.37 13.61 -32.92
N GLY A 415 -4.91 14.83 -32.63
CA GLY A 415 -3.82 15.48 -33.36
C GLY A 415 -2.42 15.04 -32.94
N LEU A 416 -2.30 14.24 -31.88
CA LEU A 416 -1.01 13.78 -31.35
C LEU A 416 -0.58 12.45 -31.98
N PRO A 417 0.73 12.22 -32.16
CA PRO A 417 1.22 10.97 -32.73
C PRO A 417 1.05 9.80 -31.74
N GLU A 418 0.60 8.66 -32.25
CA GLU A 418 0.53 7.40 -31.49
C GLU A 418 1.90 6.73 -31.39
N PHE A 419 2.20 6.14 -30.22
CA PHE A 419 3.42 5.37 -30.04
C PHE A 419 3.30 3.99 -30.71
N THR A 420 4.18 3.71 -31.68
CA THR A 420 4.16 2.42 -32.39
C THR A 420 4.96 1.35 -31.66
N VAL A 421 4.28 0.33 -31.11
CA VAL A 421 4.92 -0.81 -30.43
C VAL A 421 5.47 -1.87 -31.38
N ALA A 422 5.01 -1.89 -32.64
CA ALA A 422 5.48 -2.82 -33.67
C ALA A 422 6.98 -2.68 -33.95
N THR A 423 7.51 -1.45 -33.90
CA THR A 423 8.95 -1.17 -34.04
C THR A 423 9.75 -1.86 -32.94
N VAL A 424 9.32 -1.76 -31.68
CA VAL A 424 9.98 -2.42 -30.55
C VAL A 424 9.97 -3.94 -30.71
N ARG A 425 8.83 -4.52 -31.08
CA ARG A 425 8.73 -5.96 -31.37
C ARG A 425 9.71 -6.38 -32.47
N SER A 426 9.75 -5.64 -33.58
CA SER A 426 10.62 -5.97 -34.71
C SER A 426 12.12 -5.93 -34.36
N VAL A 427 12.53 -4.98 -33.50
CA VAL A 427 13.93 -4.86 -33.05
C VAL A 427 14.32 -6.07 -32.19
N LEU A 428 13.42 -6.53 -31.31
CA LEU A 428 13.66 -7.70 -30.47
C LEU A 428 13.68 -8.99 -31.31
N ASP A 429 12.67 -9.20 -32.16
CA ASP A 429 12.57 -10.37 -33.03
C ASP A 429 13.78 -10.48 -33.99
N ALA A 430 14.25 -9.35 -34.54
CA ALA A 430 15.44 -9.30 -35.40
C ALA A 430 16.72 -9.72 -34.65
N HIS A 431 16.87 -9.31 -33.38
CA HIS A 431 18.02 -9.73 -32.59
C HIS A 431 17.94 -11.21 -32.23
N GLU A 432 16.77 -11.70 -31.85
CA GLU A 432 16.56 -13.11 -31.49
C GLU A 432 16.79 -14.05 -32.65
N THR A 433 16.28 -13.71 -33.83
CA THR A 433 16.52 -14.50 -35.06
C THR A 433 18.00 -14.55 -35.41
N THR A 434 18.70 -13.42 -35.27
CA THR A 434 20.16 -13.36 -35.45
C THR A 434 20.89 -14.25 -34.43
N LEU A 435 20.54 -14.14 -33.15
CA LEU A 435 21.17 -14.90 -32.07
C LEU A 435 20.87 -16.42 -32.18
N ALA A 436 19.65 -16.79 -32.58
CA ALA A 436 19.25 -18.17 -32.81
C ALA A 436 20.00 -18.77 -34.01
N SER A 437 20.19 -18.00 -35.08
CA SER A 437 20.99 -18.44 -36.24
C SER A 437 22.46 -18.67 -35.88
N ALA A 438 23.03 -17.81 -35.02
CA ALA A 438 24.39 -17.97 -34.51
C ALA A 438 24.51 -19.20 -33.59
N ALA A 439 23.52 -19.44 -32.72
CA ALA A 439 23.49 -20.60 -31.83
C ALA A 439 23.28 -21.93 -32.57
N ALA A 440 22.63 -21.92 -33.73
CA ALA A 440 22.55 -23.09 -34.60
C ALA A 440 23.91 -23.48 -35.20
N ALA A 441 24.81 -22.49 -35.38
CA ALA A 441 26.18 -22.70 -35.84
C ALA A 441 27.17 -23.02 -34.70
N ASP A 442 26.94 -22.46 -33.51
CA ASP A 442 27.77 -22.68 -32.32
C ASP A 442 26.90 -22.99 -31.08
N ALA A 443 26.94 -24.25 -30.66
CA ALA A 443 26.15 -24.75 -29.52
C ALA A 443 26.51 -24.08 -28.19
N THR A 444 27.66 -23.40 -28.08
CA THR A 444 28.05 -22.68 -26.86
C THR A 444 27.20 -21.42 -26.63
N LEU A 445 26.58 -20.87 -27.67
CA LEU A 445 25.72 -19.68 -27.62
C LEU A 445 24.27 -19.97 -27.20
N ALA A 446 23.89 -21.23 -27.00
CA ALA A 446 22.53 -21.60 -26.55
C ALA A 446 22.16 -20.96 -25.20
N ARG A 447 23.16 -20.74 -24.33
CA ARG A 447 22.99 -20.01 -23.06
C ARG A 447 22.65 -18.54 -23.28
N GLU A 448 23.23 -17.90 -24.29
CA GLU A 448 22.98 -16.50 -24.61
C GLU A 448 21.58 -16.28 -25.18
N VAL A 449 21.08 -17.21 -26.00
CA VAL A 449 19.68 -17.19 -26.48
C VAL A 449 18.71 -17.23 -25.31
N THR A 450 18.95 -18.14 -24.36
CA THR A 450 18.10 -18.28 -23.17
C THR A 450 18.18 -17.04 -22.27
N ALA A 451 19.39 -16.49 -22.08
CA ALA A 451 19.61 -15.28 -21.30
C ALA A 451 18.92 -14.07 -21.93
N PHE A 452 19.03 -13.88 -23.25
CA PHE A 452 18.36 -12.79 -23.96
C PHE A 452 16.83 -12.94 -23.88
N ALA A 453 16.28 -14.14 -24.09
CA ALA A 453 14.85 -14.37 -24.00
C ALA A 453 14.29 -14.01 -22.61
N ALA A 454 15.03 -14.31 -21.54
CA ALA A 454 14.68 -13.91 -20.18
C ALA A 454 14.80 -12.39 -19.96
N LEU A 455 15.83 -11.75 -20.52
CA LEU A 455 16.02 -10.29 -20.45
C LEU A 455 14.95 -9.52 -21.24
N ALA A 456 14.50 -10.04 -22.37
CA ALA A 456 13.50 -9.42 -23.24
C ALA A 456 12.06 -9.63 -22.73
N LEU A 457 11.81 -10.57 -21.82
CA LEU A 457 10.47 -10.90 -21.33
C LEU A 457 9.66 -9.69 -20.84
N PRO A 458 10.20 -8.75 -20.01
CA PRO A 458 9.44 -7.58 -19.58
C PRO A 458 9.02 -6.66 -20.74
N LEU A 459 9.87 -6.55 -21.77
CA LEU A 459 9.56 -5.78 -22.98
C LEU A 459 8.49 -6.47 -23.83
N ARG A 460 8.49 -7.80 -23.85
CA ARG A 460 7.47 -8.62 -24.53
C ARG A 460 6.11 -8.51 -23.88
N GLU A 461 6.06 -8.59 -22.55
CA GLU A 461 4.84 -8.36 -21.79
C GLU A 461 4.31 -6.93 -22.00
N TRP A 462 5.21 -5.94 -22.02
CA TRP A 462 4.86 -4.55 -22.28
C TRP A 462 4.27 -4.35 -23.67
N TYR A 463 4.95 -4.74 -24.77
CA TYR A 463 4.38 -4.51 -26.11
C TYR A 463 3.13 -5.36 -26.34
N GLY A 464 3.04 -6.54 -25.70
CA GLY A 464 1.86 -7.41 -25.68
C GLY A 464 0.61 -6.70 -25.17
N ARG A 465 0.76 -5.87 -24.13
CA ARG A 465 -0.32 -5.05 -23.56
C ARG A 465 -0.86 -4.00 -24.53
N TYR A 466 0.02 -3.45 -25.37
CA TYR A 466 -0.29 -2.34 -26.29
C TYR A 466 -0.43 -2.76 -27.76
N VAL A 467 -0.53 -4.07 -28.07
CA VAL A 467 -0.72 -4.55 -29.46
C VAL A 467 -1.95 -3.91 -30.13
N HIS A 468 -2.98 -3.59 -29.34
CA HIS A 468 -4.21 -2.94 -29.79
C HIS A 468 -4.28 -1.47 -29.36
N GLY A 469 -3.12 -0.83 -29.21
CA GLY A 469 -3.00 0.55 -28.75
C GLY A 469 -3.37 0.75 -27.27
N VAL A 470 -3.42 2.00 -26.84
CA VAL A 470 -3.72 2.39 -25.45
C VAL A 470 -5.13 1.99 -25.05
N ALA A 471 -6.10 2.09 -25.96
CA ALA A 471 -7.48 1.64 -25.71
C ALA A 471 -7.56 0.12 -25.47
N GLY A 472 -6.76 -0.68 -26.21
CA GLY A 472 -6.64 -2.12 -25.95
C GLY A 472 -6.07 -2.43 -24.58
N ALA A 473 -5.01 -1.72 -24.19
CA ALA A 473 -4.40 -1.83 -22.86
C ALA A 473 -5.39 -1.46 -21.74
N ARG A 474 -6.17 -0.39 -21.93
CA ARG A 474 -7.23 0.05 -21.01
C ARG A 474 -8.28 -1.04 -20.79
N ARG A 475 -8.81 -1.64 -21.87
CA ARG A 475 -9.75 -2.76 -21.79
C ARG A 475 -9.17 -3.95 -21.05
N ALA A 476 -7.94 -4.34 -21.37
CA ALA A 476 -7.26 -5.44 -20.68
C ALA A 476 -7.14 -5.18 -19.18
N ALA A 477 -6.81 -3.95 -18.76
CA ALA A 477 -6.73 -3.58 -17.36
C ALA A 477 -8.09 -3.62 -16.64
N LEU A 478 -9.17 -3.12 -17.28
CA LEU A 478 -10.53 -3.22 -16.74
C LEU A 478 -10.97 -4.69 -16.60
N CYS A 479 -10.72 -5.51 -17.61
CA CYS A 479 -11.01 -6.94 -17.55
C CYS A 479 -10.22 -7.63 -16.43
N GLN A 480 -8.95 -7.26 -16.22
CA GLN A 480 -8.14 -7.82 -15.15
C GLN A 480 -8.74 -7.51 -13.76
N LEU A 481 -9.19 -6.27 -13.51
CA LEU A 481 -9.85 -5.89 -12.26
C LEU A 481 -11.13 -6.70 -12.01
N LEU A 482 -11.96 -6.90 -13.04
CA LEU A 482 -13.17 -7.72 -12.95
C LEU A 482 -12.85 -9.20 -12.72
N MET A 483 -11.76 -9.71 -13.32
CA MET A 483 -11.32 -11.08 -13.13
C MET A 483 -10.82 -11.35 -11.71
N GLU A 484 -10.12 -10.38 -11.10
CA GLU A 484 -9.69 -10.47 -9.70
C GLU A 484 -10.90 -10.59 -8.76
N ASP A 485 -11.94 -9.79 -9.01
CA ASP A 485 -13.18 -9.83 -8.23
C ASP A 485 -13.91 -11.18 -8.39
N LEU A 486 -14.11 -11.60 -9.65
CA LEU A 486 -14.78 -12.85 -10.01
C LEU A 486 -14.02 -14.08 -9.48
N ALA A 487 -12.68 -14.03 -9.42
CA ALA A 487 -11.86 -15.13 -8.93
C ALA A 487 -12.21 -15.51 -7.48
N VAL A 488 -12.59 -14.53 -6.66
CA VAL A 488 -13.06 -14.71 -5.29
C VAL A 488 -14.53 -15.12 -5.28
N GLU A 489 -15.42 -14.33 -5.88
CA GLU A 489 -16.87 -14.51 -5.71
C GLU A 489 -17.41 -15.79 -6.35
N ARG A 490 -16.76 -16.31 -7.39
CA ARG A 490 -17.13 -17.61 -7.98
C ARG A 490 -17.04 -18.77 -6.98
N LEU A 491 -16.22 -18.64 -5.92
CA LEU A 491 -16.08 -19.67 -4.90
C LEU A 491 -17.31 -19.78 -4.00
N PHE A 492 -18.03 -18.67 -3.84
CA PHE A 492 -19.21 -18.50 -2.96
C PHE A 492 -20.54 -18.51 -3.73
N GLY A 493 -20.51 -18.71 -5.04
CA GLY A 493 -21.71 -18.84 -5.86
C GLY A 493 -22.59 -20.03 -5.46
N GLU A 494 -23.81 -20.07 -6.00
CA GLU A 494 -24.72 -21.23 -5.90
C GLU A 494 -25.16 -21.61 -4.46
N GLY A 495 -25.13 -20.67 -3.51
CA GLY A 495 -25.63 -20.87 -2.15
C GLY A 495 -24.69 -21.70 -1.25
N ARG A 496 -23.42 -21.79 -1.62
CA ARG A 496 -22.38 -22.47 -0.82
C ARG A 496 -22.17 -21.77 0.53
N ARG A 497 -21.96 -22.57 1.57
CA ARG A 497 -21.61 -22.04 2.90
C ARG A 497 -20.15 -21.62 2.91
N GLN A 498 -19.85 -20.54 3.62
CA GLN A 498 -18.47 -20.04 3.77
C GLN A 498 -17.54 -21.10 4.40
N GLU A 499 -18.06 -21.90 5.34
CA GLU A 499 -17.34 -23.00 5.99
C GLU A 499 -16.84 -24.05 4.98
N ASP A 500 -17.69 -24.44 4.03
CA ASP A 500 -17.35 -25.41 2.99
C ASP A 500 -16.25 -24.86 2.06
N VAL A 501 -16.35 -23.56 1.72
CA VAL A 501 -15.34 -22.88 0.90
C VAL A 501 -14.00 -22.83 1.61
N VAL A 502 -13.97 -22.49 2.91
CA VAL A 502 -12.73 -22.51 3.71
C VAL A 502 -12.15 -23.92 3.77
N ALA A 503 -12.98 -24.94 3.97
CA ALA A 503 -12.53 -26.33 4.02
C ALA A 503 -11.86 -26.77 2.70
N ASP A 504 -12.46 -26.43 1.55
CA ASP A 504 -11.93 -26.73 0.22
C ASP A 504 -10.64 -25.97 -0.07
N LEU A 505 -10.62 -24.67 0.21
CA LEU A 505 -9.43 -23.83 0.02
C LEU A 505 -8.27 -24.30 0.88
N ARG A 506 -8.54 -24.71 2.13
CA ARG A 506 -7.56 -25.33 3.01
C ARG A 506 -7.05 -26.66 2.46
N ALA A 507 -7.95 -27.52 2.00
CA ALA A 507 -7.57 -28.80 1.41
C ALA A 507 -6.67 -28.61 0.18
N ALA A 508 -6.94 -27.58 -0.64
CA ALA A 508 -6.11 -27.20 -1.77
C ALA A 508 -4.77 -26.56 -1.37
N ALA A 509 -4.73 -25.81 -0.26
CA ALA A 509 -3.52 -25.17 0.26
C ALA A 509 -2.55 -26.16 0.93
N GLY A 510 -3.06 -27.27 1.49
CA GLY A 510 -2.27 -28.24 2.24
C GLY A 510 -1.76 -27.67 3.56
N ALA A 511 -0.57 -28.11 4.01
CA ALA A 511 0.04 -27.70 5.28
C ALA A 511 0.96 -26.47 5.16
N SER A 512 0.97 -25.76 4.03
CA SER A 512 1.82 -24.59 3.83
C SER A 512 1.18 -23.34 4.44
N SER A 513 1.85 -22.73 5.43
CA SER A 513 1.36 -21.52 6.09
C SER A 513 1.15 -20.36 5.11
N ASP A 514 2.06 -20.18 4.15
CA ASP A 514 1.92 -19.20 3.05
C ASP A 514 0.67 -19.45 2.20
N ALA A 515 0.37 -20.72 1.89
CA ALA A 515 -0.82 -21.06 1.14
C ALA A 515 -2.11 -20.84 1.94
N LEU A 516 -2.08 -21.03 3.26
CA LEU A 516 -3.18 -20.71 4.17
C LEU A 516 -3.38 -19.20 4.33
N GLY A 517 -2.31 -18.41 4.22
CA GLY A 517 -2.42 -16.95 4.12
C GLY A 517 -3.29 -16.48 2.94
N ARG A 518 -3.27 -17.19 1.81
CA ARG A 518 -4.17 -16.89 0.67
C ARG A 518 -5.64 -17.20 0.97
N VAL A 519 -5.92 -18.15 1.87
CA VAL A 519 -7.28 -18.43 2.34
C VAL A 519 -7.81 -17.24 3.12
N TYR A 520 -7.00 -16.68 4.04
CA TYR A 520 -7.33 -15.44 4.75
C TYR A 520 -7.63 -14.28 3.78
N GLU A 521 -6.78 -14.08 2.77
CA GLU A 521 -6.96 -13.01 1.77
C GLU A 521 -8.24 -13.18 0.96
N THR A 522 -8.55 -14.40 0.53
CA THR A 522 -9.78 -14.73 -0.20
C THR A 522 -11.02 -14.46 0.66
N MET A 523 -10.97 -14.88 1.93
CA MET A 523 -12.07 -14.72 2.88
C MET A 523 -12.30 -13.26 3.25
N ARG A 524 -11.23 -12.46 3.43
CA ARG A 524 -11.34 -11.00 3.61
C ARG A 524 -11.96 -10.33 2.38
N GLY A 525 -11.53 -10.75 1.19
CA GLY A 525 -12.13 -10.31 -0.08
C GLY A 525 -13.64 -10.47 -0.05
N HIS A 526 -14.12 -11.68 0.22
CA HIS A 526 -15.56 -11.97 0.25
C HIS A 526 -16.31 -11.28 1.40
N ALA A 527 -15.71 -11.19 2.59
CA ALA A 527 -16.31 -10.51 3.73
C ALA A 527 -16.65 -9.03 3.44
N ASN A 528 -15.86 -8.39 2.57
CA ASN A 528 -16.01 -6.99 2.17
C ASN A 528 -16.69 -6.82 0.79
N LEU A 529 -17.52 -7.78 0.35
CA LEU A 529 -18.23 -7.75 -0.94
C LEU A 529 -19.01 -6.46 -1.19
N LYS A 530 -19.69 -5.90 -0.16
CA LYS A 530 -20.45 -4.66 -0.32
C LYS A 530 -19.59 -3.48 -0.77
N LEU A 531 -18.38 -3.35 -0.22
CA LEU A 531 -17.43 -2.29 -0.59
C LEU A 531 -16.85 -2.54 -1.99
N ARG A 532 -16.53 -3.81 -2.30
CA ARG A 532 -16.04 -4.22 -3.62
C ARG A 532 -17.05 -3.93 -4.73
N ASN A 533 -18.34 -4.20 -4.49
CA ASN A 533 -19.40 -3.97 -5.46
C ASN A 533 -19.45 -2.53 -5.99
N ALA A 534 -19.16 -1.52 -5.15
CA ALA A 534 -19.08 -0.13 -5.62
C ALA A 534 -17.97 0.04 -6.69
N THR A 535 -16.81 -0.57 -6.46
CA THR A 535 -15.68 -0.55 -7.40
C THR A 535 -15.99 -1.36 -8.66
N VAL A 536 -16.63 -2.52 -8.52
CA VAL A 536 -17.05 -3.37 -9.65
C VAL A 536 -18.04 -2.62 -10.54
N MET A 537 -19.05 -1.96 -9.96
CA MET A 537 -20.03 -1.19 -10.72
C MET A 537 -19.38 -0.02 -11.47
N ALA A 538 -18.42 0.69 -10.84
CA ALA A 538 -17.65 1.74 -11.50
C ALA A 538 -16.72 1.22 -12.62
N CYS A 539 -16.26 -0.03 -12.51
CA CYS A 539 -15.51 -0.70 -13.56
C CYS A 539 -16.43 -1.09 -14.73
N LEU A 540 -17.61 -1.66 -14.43
CA LEU A 540 -18.60 -2.07 -15.43
C LEU A 540 -19.16 -0.88 -16.21
N SER A 541 -19.37 0.27 -15.57
CA SER A 541 -19.82 1.47 -16.28
C SER A 541 -18.81 1.90 -17.36
N ARG A 542 -17.52 1.86 -17.04
CA ARG A 542 -16.43 2.16 -18.00
C ARG A 542 -16.33 1.13 -19.12
N VAL A 543 -16.54 -0.14 -18.80
CA VAL A 543 -16.62 -1.20 -19.82
C VAL A 543 -17.82 -0.96 -20.75
N ALA A 544 -18.97 -0.57 -20.22
CA ALA A 544 -20.15 -0.26 -21.02
C ALA A 544 -19.91 0.95 -21.95
N GLU A 545 -19.25 2.00 -21.46
CA GLU A 545 -18.83 3.15 -22.27
C GLU A 545 -17.94 2.72 -23.45
N GLU A 546 -16.94 1.85 -23.19
CA GLU A 546 -16.07 1.31 -24.24
C GLU A 546 -16.83 0.48 -25.28
N MET A 547 -17.83 -0.30 -24.86
CA MET A 547 -18.64 -1.12 -25.75
C MET A 547 -19.52 -0.26 -26.67
N GLU A 548 -20.10 0.83 -26.17
CA GLU A 548 -20.87 1.75 -27.01
C GLU A 548 -19.96 2.49 -28.01
N VAL A 549 -18.76 2.92 -27.60
CA VAL A 549 -17.77 3.52 -28.53
C VAL A 549 -17.39 2.55 -29.64
N ALA A 550 -17.13 1.28 -29.31
CA ALA A 550 -16.81 0.25 -30.30
C ALA A 550 -17.97 -0.01 -31.29
N LYS A 551 -19.20 0.02 -30.79
CA LYS A 551 -20.42 -0.13 -31.59
C LYS A 551 -20.64 1.05 -32.54
N GLU A 552 -20.40 2.28 -32.08
CA GLU A 552 -20.44 3.49 -32.93
C GLU A 552 -19.35 3.49 -34.00
N ALA A 553 -18.15 3.02 -33.68
CA ALA A 553 -17.07 2.89 -34.67
C ALA A 553 -17.42 1.86 -35.75
N SER A 554 -18.02 0.74 -35.36
CA SER A 554 -18.50 -0.31 -36.27
C SER A 554 -19.64 0.19 -37.17
N SER A 555 -20.59 0.97 -36.65
CA SER A 555 -21.69 1.53 -37.44
C SER A 555 -21.23 2.61 -38.42
N ARG A 556 -20.23 3.43 -38.06
CA ARG A 556 -19.61 4.42 -38.97
C ARG A 556 -18.72 3.80 -40.04
N ALA A 557 -18.17 2.61 -39.81
CA ALA A 557 -17.40 1.86 -40.80
C ALA A 557 -18.28 1.20 -41.89
N SER A 558 -19.61 1.29 -41.79
CA SER A 558 -20.54 0.97 -42.87
C SER A 558 -21.28 2.21 -43.38
N PRO A 559 -20.74 2.86 -44.42
CA PRO A 559 -21.59 3.50 -45.42
C PRO A 559 -21.28 2.96 -46.85
N ASP A 560 -22.34 2.85 -47.64
CA ASP A 560 -22.41 2.57 -49.09
C ASP A 560 -22.26 1.12 -49.59
N ALA A 561 -23.34 0.36 -49.43
CA ALA A 561 -23.74 -0.67 -50.40
C ALA A 561 -25.17 -0.42 -50.89
N SER A 562 -25.42 0.74 -51.50
CA SER A 562 -26.68 0.99 -52.20
C SER A 562 -26.53 1.98 -53.37
N THR A 563 -25.65 1.69 -54.33
CA THR A 563 -25.77 2.15 -55.72
C THR A 563 -24.88 1.32 -56.64
N ALA A 564 -25.45 0.29 -57.29
CA ALA A 564 -25.13 -0.12 -58.67
C ALA A 564 -25.96 -1.36 -59.03
N HIS A 565 -26.97 -1.16 -59.89
CA HIS A 565 -27.60 -2.22 -60.68
C HIS A 565 -26.71 -2.58 -61.88
N GLY A 566 -26.69 -3.88 -62.24
CA GLY A 566 -26.09 -4.45 -63.46
C GLY A 566 -24.57 -4.60 -63.35
N ASP A 567 -23.94 -5.74 -63.60
CA ASP A 567 -24.20 -6.74 -64.64
C ASP A 567 -23.48 -8.06 -64.26
N SER A 568 -23.92 -9.17 -64.84
CA SER A 568 -23.38 -10.53 -64.65
C SER A 568 -21.91 -10.70 -65.07
N GLY A 569 -21.09 -11.34 -64.24
CA GLY A 569 -19.74 -11.78 -64.59
C GLY A 569 -19.15 -12.73 -63.54
N SER A 570 -18.98 -14.00 -63.90
CA SER A 570 -18.36 -15.07 -63.13
C SER A 570 -16.89 -14.79 -62.79
N GLY A 571 -16.50 -15.01 -61.53
CA GLY A 571 -15.09 -15.02 -61.12
C GLY A 571 -14.93 -15.48 -59.67
N SER A 572 -14.28 -16.63 -59.49
CA SER A 572 -13.90 -17.24 -58.22
C SER A 572 -12.92 -16.37 -57.42
N GLY A 573 -13.17 -16.16 -56.12
CA GLY A 573 -12.23 -15.52 -55.20
C GLY A 573 -12.60 -15.78 -53.73
N SER A 574 -11.74 -16.50 -53.01
CA SER A 574 -11.86 -16.79 -51.58
C SER A 574 -11.63 -15.52 -50.75
N GLY A 575 -12.70 -14.96 -50.20
CA GLY A 575 -12.67 -13.85 -49.24
C GLY A 575 -12.75 -14.36 -47.79
N SER A 576 -11.68 -14.17 -47.02
CA SER A 576 -11.63 -14.42 -45.58
C SER A 576 -12.41 -13.35 -44.81
N GLY A 577 -13.54 -13.74 -44.21
CA GLY A 577 -14.33 -12.86 -43.34
C GLY A 577 -13.62 -12.57 -42.01
N SER A 578 -13.02 -11.38 -41.91
CA SER A 578 -12.52 -10.81 -40.66
C SER A 578 -13.67 -10.13 -39.90
N GLY A 579 -14.50 -10.94 -39.20
CA GLY A 579 -15.62 -10.42 -38.41
C GLY A 579 -16.01 -11.23 -37.19
N ALA A 580 -15.46 -12.45 -37.02
CA ALA A 580 -15.84 -13.37 -35.95
C ALA A 580 -14.72 -13.69 -34.94
N LEU A 581 -13.57 -12.99 -35.01
CA LEU A 581 -12.39 -13.28 -34.18
C LEU A 581 -12.37 -12.56 -32.82
N GLY A 582 -13.32 -11.65 -32.54
CA GLY A 582 -13.35 -10.87 -31.30
C GLY A 582 -13.66 -11.68 -30.03
N CYS A 583 -14.52 -12.70 -30.10
CA CYS A 583 -14.97 -13.43 -28.91
C CYS A 583 -14.09 -14.65 -28.55
N TRP A 584 -13.33 -15.22 -29.48
CA TRP A 584 -12.38 -16.30 -29.18
C TRP A 584 -11.08 -15.79 -28.54
N TRP A 585 -10.85 -14.47 -28.57
CA TRP A 585 -9.61 -13.85 -28.13
C TRP A 585 -9.50 -13.70 -26.60
N LEU A 586 -10.62 -13.49 -25.89
CA LEU A 586 -10.68 -13.50 -24.41
C LEU A 586 -10.18 -14.84 -23.81
N ILE A 587 -10.39 -15.95 -24.53
CA ILE A 587 -9.93 -17.30 -24.15
C ILE A 587 -8.45 -17.52 -24.52
N SER A 588 -7.91 -16.75 -25.47
CA SER A 588 -6.53 -16.88 -25.96
C SER A 588 -5.52 -16.22 -25.01
N ILE A 589 -5.87 -15.04 -24.46
CA ILE A 589 -5.09 -14.38 -23.39
C ILE A 589 -5.05 -15.25 -22.13
N TRP A 590 -6.14 -15.98 -21.85
CA TRP A 590 -6.22 -16.92 -20.74
C TRP A 590 -5.17 -18.04 -20.84
N ARG A 591 -4.82 -18.53 -22.04
CA ARG A 591 -3.78 -19.57 -22.22
C ARG A 591 -2.35 -19.05 -22.23
N ALA A 592 -2.12 -17.80 -22.65
CA ALA A 592 -0.78 -17.24 -22.77
C ALA A 592 -0.29 -16.56 -21.47
N SER A 593 -1.23 -16.07 -20.64
CA SER A 593 -0.90 -15.38 -19.37
C SER A 593 -1.08 -16.27 -18.14
N SER A 594 -1.63 -17.49 -18.30
CA SER A 594 -1.59 -18.52 -17.26
C SER A 594 -0.20 -19.15 -17.20
N VAL A 595 0.76 -18.44 -16.60
CA VAL A 595 1.70 -19.11 -15.72
C VAL A 595 0.87 -19.61 -14.55
N THR A 596 0.25 -20.77 -14.75
CA THR A 596 -0.21 -21.67 -13.70
C THR A 596 1.03 -22.12 -12.93
N SER A 597 1.58 -21.23 -12.10
CA SER A 597 2.60 -21.53 -11.10
C SER A 597 2.15 -20.92 -9.77
N ALA A 598 1.14 -21.56 -9.20
CA ALA A 598 0.81 -21.44 -7.77
C ALA A 598 0.02 -22.65 -7.26
N TYR A 599 -0.56 -23.50 -8.13
CA TYR A 599 -1.35 -24.67 -7.72
C TYR A 599 -1.15 -25.93 -8.59
N ALA A 600 0.04 -26.15 -9.16
CA ALA A 600 0.34 -27.41 -9.85
C ALA A 600 1.76 -27.90 -9.54
N THR A 601 1.89 -28.82 -8.58
CA THR A 601 3.05 -29.73 -8.52
C THR A 601 2.75 -30.97 -9.36
N PRO A 602 3.71 -31.48 -10.17
CA PRO A 602 3.48 -32.60 -11.07
C PRO A 602 3.54 -33.93 -10.30
N ARG A 603 2.51 -34.78 -10.45
CA ARG A 603 2.60 -36.21 -10.10
C ARG A 603 2.84 -37.02 -11.38
N SER A 604 4.01 -37.65 -11.46
CA SER A 604 4.31 -38.69 -12.44
C SER A 604 3.75 -40.06 -11.99
N SER A 605 3.18 -40.77 -12.98
CA SER A 605 3.01 -42.23 -13.12
C SER A 605 2.23 -43.02 -12.07
N ALA A 606 1.01 -43.47 -12.44
CA ALA A 606 0.61 -44.88 -12.47
C ALA A 606 -0.77 -45.05 -13.14
N SER A 607 -0.99 -46.23 -13.69
CA SER A 607 -1.94 -46.65 -14.73
C SER A 607 -3.42 -46.77 -14.36
N ALA A 608 -4.27 -46.60 -15.40
CA ALA A 608 -5.52 -47.31 -15.72
C ALA A 608 -6.68 -47.34 -14.69
N CYS A 609 -7.84 -46.77 -15.04
CA CYS A 609 -8.99 -47.52 -15.58
C CYS A 609 -10.22 -46.61 -15.82
N SER A 610 -11.06 -47.06 -16.74
CA SER A 610 -12.24 -46.44 -17.36
C SER A 610 -13.36 -45.99 -16.41
N SER A 611 -14.05 -44.89 -16.77
CA SER A 611 -15.47 -44.91 -17.19
C SER A 611 -16.03 -43.47 -17.31
N GLY A 612 -16.86 -43.27 -18.34
CA GLY A 612 -17.27 -41.96 -18.84
C GLY A 612 -18.35 -41.25 -18.02
N ARG A 613 -18.18 -39.93 -17.88
CA ARG A 613 -19.23 -38.90 -17.77
C ARG A 613 -18.58 -37.51 -17.65
N LYS A 614 -18.04 -36.96 -18.73
CA LYS A 614 -17.65 -35.53 -18.81
C LYS A 614 -17.80 -35.01 -20.24
N ALA A 615 -19.02 -34.64 -20.61
CA ALA A 615 -19.29 -33.89 -21.85
C ALA A 615 -20.67 -33.20 -21.79
N ARG A 616 -20.98 -32.44 -20.72
CA ARG A 616 -22.19 -31.57 -20.72
C ARG A 616 -22.08 -30.24 -19.95
N SER A 617 -20.98 -29.92 -19.24
CA SER A 617 -20.89 -28.64 -18.51
C SER A 617 -20.20 -27.49 -19.26
N SER A 618 -19.54 -27.73 -20.41
CA SER A 618 -18.79 -26.68 -21.13
C SER A 618 -19.64 -25.82 -22.06
N VAL A 619 -20.92 -26.15 -22.27
CA VAL A 619 -21.82 -25.42 -23.18
C VAL A 619 -22.72 -24.41 -22.44
N ALA A 620 -22.84 -24.52 -21.11
CA ALA A 620 -23.68 -23.62 -20.31
C ALA A 620 -22.98 -22.29 -19.95
N ALA A 621 -21.65 -22.27 -19.83
CA ALA A 621 -20.89 -21.06 -19.48
C ALA A 621 -20.80 -20.02 -20.62
N ALA A 622 -21.10 -20.41 -21.86
CA ALA A 622 -21.05 -19.52 -23.03
C ALA A 622 -22.35 -18.74 -23.29
N ARG A 623 -23.42 -18.95 -22.51
CA ARG A 623 -24.73 -18.31 -22.73
C ARG A 623 -25.15 -17.27 -21.67
N LEU A 624 -24.32 -17.02 -20.66
CA LEU A 624 -24.59 -16.04 -19.59
C LEU A 624 -23.69 -14.79 -19.66
N CYS A 625 -22.90 -14.64 -20.73
CA CYS A 625 -22.07 -13.47 -21.04
C CYS A 625 -22.49 -12.83 -22.38
N GLY A 626 -23.79 -12.81 -22.65
CA GLY A 626 -24.42 -12.09 -23.77
C GLY A 626 -25.33 -11.01 -23.22
#